data_AF-A0A1W6LEB5-F1
#
_entry.id   AF-A0A1W6LEB5-F1
#
_cell.length_a   1.000
_cell.length_b   1.000
_cell.length_c   1.000
_cell.angle_alpha   90.00
_cell.angle_beta   90.00
_cell.angle_gamma   90.00
#
_symmetry.space_group_name_H-M   'P 1'
#
loop_
_entity.id
_entity.type
_entity.pdbx_description
1 polymer ?
#
loop_
_entity_poly.entity_id
_entity_poly.type
_entity_poly.pdbx_seq_one_letter_code
_entity_poly.pdbx_strand_id
1 'polypeptide(L)'
;MQAPPAVSLSVSRFGVWRGLCLMAAVAAVGAAAAWAWARFSMEPFGFAWVMLALAAAAWACRSPAPFHLRWDSQAWFLDGQPGSVTVALDAGSGLLLRFLPEGARFARWLPVQRAGHESVWHALRCSLHSARPSAPRLAADF
;
A
#
# COMPACT_ATOMS: atom_id res chain seq x y z
N MET A 1 -7.74 27.81 13.85
CA MET A 1 -7.41 26.46 13.37
C MET A 1 -7.81 26.41 11.90
N GLN A 2 -6.85 26.49 10.97
CA GLN A 2 -7.16 26.42 9.53
C GLN A 2 -7.49 24.98 9.16
N ALA A 3 -8.65 24.76 8.55
CA ALA A 3 -9.00 23.46 8.00
C ALA A 3 -7.97 23.09 6.91
N PRO A 4 -7.48 21.83 6.89
CA PRO A 4 -6.57 21.39 5.85
C PRO A 4 -7.22 21.56 4.47
N PRO A 5 -6.45 22.00 3.45
CA PRO A 5 -6.98 22.26 2.11
C PRO A 5 -7.60 20.99 1.51
N ALA A 6 -8.63 21.15 0.67
CA ALA A 6 -9.20 20.05 -0.09
C ALA A 6 -8.12 19.48 -1.02
N VAL A 7 -7.88 18.17 -0.94
CA VAL A 7 -6.86 17.47 -1.74
C VAL A 7 -7.54 16.38 -2.55
N SER A 8 -7.38 16.39 -3.87
CA SER A 8 -7.76 15.30 -4.75
C SER A 8 -6.51 14.71 -5.39
N LEU A 9 -6.42 13.39 -5.39
CA LEU A 9 -5.26 12.66 -5.86
C LEU A 9 -5.70 11.41 -6.62
N SER A 10 -5.40 11.39 -7.91
CA SER A 10 -5.59 10.22 -8.76
C SER A 10 -4.27 9.45 -8.88
N VAL A 11 -4.21 8.23 -8.33
CA VAL A 11 -3.03 7.37 -8.45
C VAL A 11 -3.23 6.40 -9.59
N SER A 12 -2.42 6.55 -10.63
CA SER A 12 -2.38 5.64 -11.78
C SER A 12 -1.01 4.97 -11.98
N ARG A 13 0.01 5.39 -11.22
CA ARG A 13 1.39 4.91 -11.36
C ARG A 13 1.85 4.23 -10.07
N PHE A 14 2.32 2.99 -10.21
CA PHE A 14 2.78 2.14 -9.11
C PHE A 14 4.23 1.65 -9.31
N GLY A 15 5.03 2.40 -10.07
CA GLY A 15 6.36 1.95 -10.53
C GLY A 15 7.33 1.64 -9.39
N VAL A 16 7.42 2.52 -8.37
CA VAL A 16 8.31 2.32 -7.22
C VAL A 16 7.87 1.11 -6.39
N TRP A 17 6.56 0.97 -6.17
CA TRP A 17 6.00 -0.19 -5.45
C TRP A 17 6.33 -1.50 -6.17
N ARG A 18 6.15 -1.55 -7.50
CA ARG A 18 6.53 -2.70 -8.32
C ARG A 18 8.01 -3.01 -8.21
N GLY A 19 8.88 -1.99 -8.24
CA GLY A 19 10.32 -2.16 -8.06
C GLY A 19 10.68 -2.77 -6.71
N LEU A 20 10.06 -2.28 -5.62
CA LEU A 20 10.25 -2.84 -4.29
C LEU A 20 9.77 -4.30 -4.19
N CYS A 21 8.59 -4.61 -4.73
CA CYS A 21 8.08 -5.98 -4.78
C CYS A 21 8.99 -6.90 -5.61
N LEU A 22 9.50 -6.43 -6.75
CA LEU A 22 10.43 -7.18 -7.60
C LEU A 22 11.74 -7.43 -6.87
N MET A 23 12.31 -6.41 -6.22
CA MET A 23 13.56 -6.54 -5.48
C MET A 23 13.41 -7.51 -4.31
N ALA A 24 12.31 -7.42 -3.55
CA ALA A 24 12.01 -8.36 -2.47
C ALA A 24 11.83 -9.78 -2.99
N ALA A 25 11.16 -9.95 -4.14
CA ALA A 25 11.00 -11.25 -4.79
C ALA A 25 12.34 -11.83 -5.25
N VAL A 26 13.19 -11.04 -5.90
CA VAL A 26 14.54 -11.48 -6.33
C VAL A 26 15.38 -11.88 -5.12
N ALA A 27 15.34 -11.10 -4.04
CA ALA A 27 16.03 -11.43 -2.79
C ALA A 27 15.51 -12.74 -2.18
N ALA A 28 14.18 -12.95 -2.15
CA ALA A 28 13.56 -14.17 -1.65
C ALA A 28 13.92 -15.40 -2.50
N VAL A 29 13.85 -15.29 -3.83
CA VAL A 29 14.28 -16.35 -4.76
C VAL A 29 15.75 -16.66 -4.56
N GLY A 30 16.61 -15.64 -4.48
CA GLY A 30 18.05 -15.79 -4.29
C GLY A 30 18.38 -16.48 -2.97
N ALA A 31 17.71 -16.09 -1.87
CA ALA A 31 17.88 -16.73 -0.57
C ALA A 31 17.40 -18.19 -0.58
N ALA A 32 16.25 -18.48 -1.21
CA ALA A 32 15.74 -19.85 -1.33
C ALA A 32 16.66 -20.73 -2.18
N ALA A 33 17.19 -20.21 -3.29
CA ALA A 33 18.14 -20.90 -4.16
C ALA A 33 19.46 -21.18 -3.44
N ALA A 34 20.01 -20.18 -2.73
CA ALA A 34 21.23 -20.33 -1.94
C ALA A 34 21.05 -21.35 -0.81
N TRP A 35 19.91 -21.32 -0.11
CA TRP A 35 19.59 -22.30 0.92
C TRP A 35 19.45 -23.72 0.36
N ALA A 36 18.76 -23.87 -0.78
CA ALA A 36 18.59 -25.17 -1.43
C ALA A 36 19.94 -25.74 -1.91
N TRP A 37 20.78 -24.90 -2.53
CA TRP A 37 22.14 -25.27 -2.94
C TRP A 37 22.99 -25.74 -1.78
N ALA A 38 22.89 -25.07 -0.63
CA ALA A 38 23.66 -25.41 0.56
C ALA A 38 23.20 -26.71 1.25
N ARG A 39 21.94 -27.14 1.04
CA ARG A 39 21.36 -28.30 1.74
C ARG A 39 21.12 -29.53 0.90
N PHE A 40 21.01 -29.42 -0.42
CA PHE A 40 20.59 -30.52 -1.26
C PHE A 40 21.50 -30.67 -2.49
N SER A 41 22.05 -31.87 -2.68
CA SER A 41 22.41 -32.38 -4.01
C SER A 41 21.11 -32.34 -4.84
N MET A 42 21.03 -31.45 -5.84
CA MET A 42 19.78 -30.97 -6.46
C MET A 42 18.75 -32.08 -6.79
N GLU A 43 17.80 -32.27 -5.87
CA GLU A 43 16.56 -33.04 -6.07
C GLU A 43 15.43 -32.08 -6.53
N PRO A 44 14.36 -32.58 -7.20
CA PRO A 44 13.35 -31.76 -7.88
C PRO A 44 12.59 -30.75 -7.00
N PHE A 45 12.69 -30.85 -5.67
CA PHE A 45 12.07 -29.93 -4.71
C PHE A 45 12.62 -28.50 -4.76
N GLY A 46 13.86 -28.28 -5.19
CA GLY A 46 14.42 -26.93 -5.34
C GLY A 46 13.66 -26.09 -6.38
N PHE A 47 13.19 -26.74 -7.45
CA PHE A 47 12.47 -26.07 -8.54
C PHE A 47 11.09 -25.56 -8.11
N ALA A 48 10.40 -26.29 -7.22
CA ALA A 48 9.09 -25.90 -6.70
C ALA A 48 9.14 -24.59 -5.89
N TRP A 49 10.18 -24.41 -5.06
CA TRP A 49 10.37 -23.18 -4.29
C TRP A 49 10.68 -21.97 -5.17
N VAL A 50 11.48 -22.16 -6.23
CA VAL A 50 11.74 -21.10 -7.21
C VAL A 50 10.45 -20.72 -7.95
N MET A 51 9.64 -21.69 -8.39
CA MET A 51 8.36 -21.43 -9.04
C MET A 51 7.36 -20.73 -8.13
N LEU A 52 7.28 -21.14 -6.85
CA LEU A 52 6.42 -20.47 -5.87
C LEU A 52 6.85 -19.02 -5.64
N ALA A 53 8.16 -18.77 -5.53
CA ALA A 53 8.68 -17.43 -5.35
C ALA A 53 8.45 -16.54 -6.59
N LEU A 54 8.57 -17.09 -7.80
CA LEU A 54 8.20 -16.40 -9.04
C LEU A 54 6.70 -16.12 -9.13
N ALA A 55 5.85 -17.06 -8.73
CA ALA A 55 4.39 -16.86 -8.69
C ALA A 55 4.00 -15.76 -7.68
N ALA A 56 4.62 -15.77 -6.50
CA ALA A 56 4.45 -14.73 -5.49
C ALA A 56 4.94 -13.36 -6.02
N ALA A 57 6.07 -13.33 -6.74
CA ALA A 57 6.60 -12.13 -7.38
C ALA A 57 5.64 -11.56 -8.43
N ALA A 58 5.12 -12.43 -9.31
CA ALA A 58 4.18 -12.06 -10.36
C ALA A 58 2.87 -11.54 -9.77
N TRP A 59 2.38 -12.17 -8.71
CA TRP A 59 1.21 -11.72 -7.97
C TRP A 59 1.45 -10.37 -7.27
N ALA A 60 2.61 -10.17 -6.64
CA ALA A 60 2.98 -8.90 -6.01
C ALA A 60 3.21 -7.76 -7.03
N CYS A 61 3.60 -8.10 -8.27
CA CYS A 61 3.73 -7.15 -9.37
C CYS A 61 2.40 -6.76 -10.01
N ARG A 62 1.29 -7.41 -9.64
CA ARG A 62 -0.04 -7.09 -10.15
C ARG A 62 -0.40 -5.67 -9.71
N SER A 63 -0.56 -4.78 -10.68
CA SER A 63 -0.79 -3.36 -10.40
C SER A 63 -2.15 -3.21 -9.72
N PRO A 64 -2.24 -2.47 -8.60
CA PRO A 64 -3.52 -2.06 -8.08
C PRO A 64 -4.32 -1.33 -9.17
N ALA A 65 -5.64 -1.47 -9.15
CA ALA A 65 -6.48 -0.65 -10.03
C ALA A 65 -6.22 0.84 -9.73
N PRO A 66 -6.24 1.71 -10.75
CA PRO A 66 -6.20 3.15 -10.52
C PRO A 66 -7.29 3.54 -9.53
N PHE A 67 -6.97 4.43 -8.59
CA PHE A 67 -7.92 4.90 -7.60
C PHE A 67 -7.86 6.41 -7.45
N HIS A 68 -8.97 6.99 -7.06
CA HIS A 68 -9.11 8.41 -6.79
C HIS A 68 -9.36 8.64 -5.30
N LEU A 69 -8.36 9.16 -4.61
CA LEU A 69 -8.45 9.53 -3.21
C LEU A 69 -8.75 11.04 -3.10
N ARG A 70 -9.78 11.40 -2.34
CA ARG A 70 -10.17 12.79 -2.10
C ARG A 70 -10.35 13.05 -0.62
N TRP A 71 -9.83 14.17 -0.14
CA TRP A 71 -10.10 14.75 1.16
C TRP A 71 -10.97 16.00 0.98
N ASP A 72 -12.12 16.04 1.63
CA ASP A 72 -13.08 17.16 1.55
C ASP A 72 -13.06 18.08 2.78
N SER A 73 -11.99 18.05 3.57
CA SER A 73 -11.80 18.70 4.88
C SER A 73 -12.48 18.01 6.08
N GLN A 74 -13.39 17.06 5.87
CA GLN A 74 -14.08 16.33 6.95
C GLN A 74 -13.88 14.82 6.86
N ALA A 75 -13.94 14.25 5.66
CA ALA A 75 -13.87 12.82 5.42
C ALA A 75 -12.99 12.47 4.21
N TRP A 76 -12.47 11.26 4.24
CA TRP A 76 -11.74 10.67 3.12
C TRP A 76 -12.71 9.92 2.22
N PHE A 77 -12.57 10.12 0.91
CA PHE A 77 -13.33 9.41 -0.11
C PHE A 77 -12.37 8.66 -1.02
N LEU A 78 -12.63 7.37 -1.23
CA LEU A 78 -11.96 6.54 -2.22
C LEU A 78 -12.96 6.17 -3.30
N ASP A 79 -12.72 6.61 -4.54
CA ASP A 79 -13.61 6.35 -5.69
C ASP A 79 -15.07 6.77 -5.44
N GLY A 80 -15.27 7.84 -4.66
CA GLY A 80 -16.59 8.35 -4.25
C GLY A 80 -17.16 7.70 -2.99
N GLN A 81 -16.51 6.68 -2.45
CA GLN A 81 -16.96 5.99 -1.23
C GLN A 81 -16.30 6.59 0.01
N PRO A 82 -17.05 7.04 1.03
CA PRO A 82 -16.47 7.58 2.26
C PRO A 82 -15.79 6.49 3.10
N GLY A 83 -14.79 6.87 3.87
CA GLY A 83 -14.11 5.97 4.79
C GLY A 83 -13.03 6.66 5.61
N SER A 84 -12.28 5.85 6.34
CA SER A 84 -11.13 6.29 7.12
C SER A 84 -9.83 5.91 6.42
N VAL A 85 -8.86 6.81 6.45
CA VAL A 85 -7.50 6.56 5.96
C VAL A 85 -6.55 6.55 7.15
N THR A 86 -5.68 5.55 7.20
CA THR A 86 -4.56 5.50 8.14
C THR A 86 -3.25 5.34 7.38
N VAL A 87 -2.21 6.06 7.81
CA VAL A 87 -0.85 5.85 7.30
C VAL A 87 -0.28 4.61 7.99
N ALA A 88 0.01 3.56 7.24
CA ALA A 88 0.64 2.36 7.77
C ALA A 88 2.17 2.40 7.63
N LEU A 89 2.65 2.98 6.53
CA LEU A 89 4.08 3.22 6.30
C LEU A 89 4.28 4.59 5.67
N ASP A 90 5.28 5.32 6.15
CA ASP A 90 5.76 6.54 5.55
C ASP A 90 7.26 6.44 5.27
N ALA A 91 7.62 6.41 3.99
CA ALA A 91 8.99 6.30 3.51
C ALA A 91 9.48 7.61 2.86
N GLY A 92 8.83 8.75 3.14
CA GLY A 92 9.19 10.06 2.59
C GLY A 92 8.73 10.28 1.14
N SER A 93 9.23 9.46 0.21
CA SER A 93 8.85 9.49 -1.23
C SER A 93 7.65 8.58 -1.56
N GLY A 94 7.23 7.75 -0.60
CA GLY A 94 6.10 6.85 -0.73
C GLY A 94 5.35 6.71 0.59
N LEU A 95 4.06 6.42 0.47
CA LEU A 95 3.15 6.17 1.58
C LEU A 95 2.41 4.86 1.30
N LEU A 96 2.30 4.01 2.31
CA LEU A 96 1.36 2.90 2.28
C LEU A 96 0.17 3.28 3.15
N LEU A 97 -0.96 3.54 2.51
CA LEU A 97 -2.19 3.92 3.19
C LEU A 97 -3.09 2.70 3.35
N ARG A 98 -3.81 2.66 4.47
CA ARG A 98 -4.88 1.72 4.74
C ARG A 98 -6.20 2.48 4.72
N PHE A 99 -7.05 2.20 3.73
CA PHE A 99 -8.39 2.75 3.63
C PHE A 99 -9.41 1.74 4.14
N LEU A 100 -10.21 2.11 5.13
CA LEU A 100 -11.34 1.32 5.60
C LEU A 100 -12.64 2.04 5.19
N PRO A 101 -13.38 1.52 4.20
CA PRO A 101 -14.67 2.10 3.82
C PRO A 101 -15.62 2.11 5.01
N GLU A 102 -16.48 3.13 5.07
CA GLU A 102 -17.47 3.21 6.14
C GLU A 102 -18.43 2.01 6.09
N GLY A 103 -18.65 1.36 7.24
CA GLY A 103 -19.46 0.14 7.35
C GLY A 103 -18.81 -1.15 6.81
N ALA A 104 -17.58 -1.10 6.27
CA ALA A 104 -16.88 -2.29 5.80
C ALA A 104 -16.02 -2.92 6.90
N ARG A 105 -15.86 -4.25 6.83
CA ARG A 105 -14.93 -5.01 7.70
C ARG A 105 -13.51 -5.09 7.15
N PHE A 106 -13.35 -4.94 5.83
CA PHE A 106 -12.08 -5.14 5.14
C PHE A 106 -11.50 -3.81 4.67
N ALA A 107 -10.20 -3.63 4.95
CA ALA A 107 -9.46 -2.46 4.48
C ALA A 107 -8.82 -2.71 3.11
N ARG A 108 -8.71 -1.65 2.32
CA ARG A 108 -7.95 -1.58 1.07
C ARG A 108 -6.57 -0.97 1.34
N TRP A 109 -5.53 -1.60 0.82
CA TRP A 109 -4.16 -1.09 0.88
C TRP A 109 -3.86 -0.28 -0.37
N LEU A 110 -3.45 0.97 -0.17
CA LEU A 110 -3.26 1.95 -1.22
C LEU A 110 -1.79 2.42 -1.20
N PRO A 111 -0.93 1.88 -2.08
CA PRO A 111 0.41 2.43 -2.26
C PRO A 111 0.29 3.76 -3.01
N VAL A 112 0.83 4.82 -2.42
CA VAL A 112 0.90 6.16 -3.01
C VAL A 112 2.37 6.57 -3.12
N GLN A 113 2.77 7.11 -4.26
CA GLN A 113 4.13 7.59 -4.49
C GLN A 113 4.12 9.09 -4.79
N ARG A 114 5.21 9.78 -4.45
CA ARG A 114 5.38 11.21 -4.72
C ARG A 114 5.46 11.53 -6.21
N ALA A 115 6.00 10.60 -7.01
CA ALA A 115 6.24 10.79 -8.43
C ALA A 115 4.92 10.97 -9.20
N GLY A 116 4.73 12.16 -9.79
CA GLY A 116 3.50 12.58 -10.47
C GLY A 116 2.51 13.36 -9.60
N HIS A 117 2.83 13.56 -8.32
CA HIS A 117 2.00 14.28 -7.34
C HIS A 117 2.81 15.27 -6.51
N GLU A 118 3.95 15.73 -7.03
CA GLU A 118 4.94 16.52 -6.29
C GLU A 118 4.36 17.81 -5.70
N SER A 119 3.48 18.47 -6.45
CA SER A 119 2.83 19.73 -6.05
C SER A 119 1.84 19.55 -4.90
N VAL A 120 1.17 18.40 -4.82
CA VAL A 120 0.15 18.11 -3.80
C VAL A 120 0.66 17.21 -2.67
N TRP A 121 1.89 16.69 -2.78
CA TRP A 121 2.46 15.73 -1.82
C TRP A 121 2.52 16.26 -0.39
N HIS A 122 2.97 17.51 -0.23
CA HIS A 122 3.06 18.12 1.10
C HIS A 122 1.66 18.33 1.70
N ALA A 123 0.73 18.85 0.90
CA ALA A 123 -0.67 19.04 1.32
C ALA A 123 -1.33 17.69 1.71
N LEU A 124 -1.06 16.62 0.94
CA LEU A 124 -1.51 15.27 1.25
C LEU A 124 -1.00 14.83 2.62
N ARG A 125 0.31 14.92 2.88
CA ARG A 125 0.88 14.53 4.19
C ARG A 125 0.28 15.34 5.33
N CYS A 126 0.15 16.65 5.15
CA CYS A 126 -0.51 17.51 6.13
C CYS A 126 -1.94 17.07 6.39
N SER A 127 -2.73 16.76 5.36
CA SER A 127 -4.10 16.25 5.52
C SER A 127 -4.14 14.88 6.20
N LEU A 128 -3.21 13.97 5.92
CA LEU A 128 -3.14 12.64 6.54
C LEU A 128 -2.80 12.69 8.03
N HIS A 129 -1.92 13.61 8.44
CA HIS A 129 -1.54 13.75 9.85
C HIS A 129 -2.46 14.68 10.66
N SER A 130 -3.16 15.61 10.00
CA SER A 130 -4.12 16.51 10.66
C SER A 130 -5.55 15.97 10.68
N ALA A 131 -5.92 15.12 9.73
CA ALA A 131 -7.15 14.34 9.80
C ALA A 131 -7.03 13.39 11.00
N ARG A 132 -7.54 13.82 12.15
CA ARG A 132 -7.62 12.97 13.32
C ARG A 132 -8.35 11.69 12.91
N PRO A 133 -7.84 10.51 13.28
CA PRO A 133 -8.65 9.31 13.22
C PRO A 133 -9.92 9.59 14.02
N SER A 134 -11.09 9.45 13.38
CA SER A 134 -12.32 9.26 14.13
C SER A 134 -12.03 8.08 15.05
N ALA A 135 -11.91 8.36 16.36
CA ALA A 135 -11.63 7.33 17.34
C ALA A 135 -12.57 6.16 17.07
N PRO A 136 -12.07 4.91 17.05
CA PRO A 136 -12.95 3.76 16.89
C PRO A 136 -14.04 3.93 17.93
N ARG A 137 -15.29 4.06 17.46
CA ARG A 137 -16.46 4.05 18.32
C ARG A 137 -16.46 2.63 18.87
N LEU A 138 -15.83 2.46 20.03
CA LEU A 138 -15.80 1.21 20.77
C LEU A 138 -17.28 0.90 20.97
N ALA A 139 -17.80 -0.04 20.17
CA ALA A 139 -19.10 -0.61 20.39
C ALA A 139 -18.99 -1.30 21.74
N ALA A 140 -19.40 -0.58 22.78
CA ALA A 140 -19.72 -1.15 24.06
C ALA A 140 -20.99 -1.95 23.85
N ASP A 141 -20.82 -3.19 23.41
CA ASP A 141 -21.81 -4.25 23.61
C ASP A 141 -21.06 -5.45 24.19
N PHE A 142 -21.67 -5.98 25.26
CA PHE A 142 -21.28 -7.09 26.15
C PHE A 142 -20.54 -6.71 27.43
#